data_AF-A0A9D3N0G9-F1
#
_entry.id   AF-A0A9D3N0G9-F1
#
_cell.length_a   1.000
_cell.length_b   1.000
_cell.length_c   1.000
_cell.angle_alpha   90.00
_cell.angle_beta   90.00
_cell.angle_gamma   90.00
#
_symmetry.space_group_name_H-M   'P 1'
#
loop_
_entity.id
_entity.type
_entity.pdbx_description
1 polymer ?
#
loop_
_entity_poly.entity_id
_entity_poly.type
_entity_poly.pdbx_seq_one_letter_code
_entity_poly.pdbx_strand_id
1 'polypeptide(L)'
;MLLRCALRELLDLQEVKMNVLQVHLSSDKSSSQPVFFILEEFDLFAHHKNQTLLYNLLDVSQSAQAPVAVVGLTCRLDVLELLEKCEKSRFSHRQSHLLSSLTFRQYRDAFRSELTLQDDFPDSKFSQEWNLCVSVRHTASRT
;
A
#
# COMPACT_ATOMS: atom_id res chain seq x y z
N MET A 1 -7.46 -10.54 -5.48
CA MET A 1 -7.01 -9.77 -6.65
C MET A 1 -6.83 -8.29 -6.30
N LEU A 2 -7.87 -7.65 -5.72
CA LEU A 2 -7.80 -6.27 -5.21
C LEU A 2 -6.68 -6.03 -4.18
N LEU A 3 -6.45 -6.96 -3.25
CA LEU A 3 -5.35 -6.83 -2.28
C LEU A 3 -3.96 -6.87 -2.94
N ARG A 4 -3.80 -7.66 -4.02
CA ARG A 4 -2.55 -7.72 -4.78
C ARG A 4 -2.34 -6.45 -5.61
N CYS A 5 -3.40 -5.89 -6.19
CA CYS A 5 -3.33 -4.61 -6.89
C CYS A 5 -3.03 -3.47 -5.91
N ALA A 6 -3.74 -3.40 -4.78
CA ALA A 6 -3.51 -2.40 -3.75
C ALA A 6 -2.11 -2.53 -3.12
N LEU A 7 -1.64 -3.74 -2.81
CA LEU A 7 -0.27 -3.96 -2.32
C LEU A 7 0.79 -3.68 -3.37
N ARG A 8 0.54 -3.97 -4.65
CA ARG A 8 1.47 -3.64 -5.75
C ARG A 8 1.55 -2.13 -5.96
N GLU A 9 0.42 -1.44 -6.03
CA GLU A 9 0.37 0.03 -6.08
C GLU A 9 1.02 0.64 -4.82
N LEU A 10 0.74 0.13 -3.62
CA LEU A 10 1.38 0.53 -2.37
C LEU A 10 2.89 0.31 -2.37
N LEU A 11 3.39 -0.78 -2.96
CA LEU A 11 4.83 -1.09 -3.01
C LEU A 11 5.57 -0.38 -4.16
N ASP A 12 4.87 -0.05 -5.26
CA ASP A 12 5.40 0.66 -6.42
C ASP A 12 5.39 2.19 -6.25
N LEU A 13 4.57 2.72 -5.34
CA LEU A 13 4.68 4.11 -4.92
C LEU A 13 6.01 4.32 -4.17
N GLN A 14 6.96 4.97 -4.84
CA GLN A 14 8.28 5.34 -4.28
C GLN A 14 8.17 6.02 -2.91
N GLU A 15 7.08 6.73 -2.65
CA GLU A 15 6.81 7.42 -1.39
C GLU A 15 6.52 6.46 -0.22
N VAL A 16 5.81 5.35 -0.48
CA VAL A 16 5.54 4.32 0.54
C VAL A 16 6.77 3.41 0.71
N LYS A 17 7.46 3.08 -0.38
CA LYS A 17 8.73 2.33 -0.34
C LYS A 17 9.80 3.08 0.47
N MET A 18 9.87 4.40 0.34
CA MET A 18 10.75 5.25 1.16
C MET A 18 10.24 5.39 2.60
N ASN A 19 8.95 5.58 2.85
CA ASN A 19 8.44 5.81 4.21
C ASN A 19 8.33 4.54 5.08
N VAL A 20 8.04 3.38 4.47
CA VAL A 20 7.89 2.10 5.18
C VAL A 20 9.25 1.41 5.41
N LEU A 21 10.19 1.53 4.46
CA LEU A 21 11.50 0.86 4.57
C LEU A 21 12.59 1.70 5.26
N GLN A 22 12.35 2.97 5.56
CA GLN A 22 13.31 3.80 6.30
C GLN A 22 13.24 3.61 7.82
N VAL A 23 12.26 2.85 8.32
CA VAL A 23 12.35 2.27 9.66
C VAL A 23 13.52 1.30 9.62
N HIS A 24 14.64 1.75 10.20
CA HIS A 24 15.89 1.04 10.22
C HIS A 24 15.67 -0.37 10.78
N LEU A 25 15.46 -1.34 9.90
CA LEU A 25 15.81 -2.72 10.13
C LEU A 25 17.33 -2.78 10.08
N SER A 26 17.97 -2.14 11.06
CA SER A 26 19.39 -2.20 11.34
C SER A 26 19.69 -3.67 11.59
N SER A 27 20.08 -4.32 10.50
CA SER A 27 20.48 -5.71 10.45
C SER A 27 21.78 -5.85 11.22
N ASP A 28 21.69 -5.95 12.54
CA ASP A 28 22.59 -6.81 13.27
C ASP A 28 21.98 -8.22 13.21
N LYS A 29 22.60 -9.12 12.45
CA LYS A 29 22.03 -10.42 12.05
C LYS A 29 21.95 -11.43 13.21
N SER A 30 21.95 -10.96 14.46
CA SER A 30 22.09 -11.76 15.67
C SER A 30 20.89 -11.68 16.63
N SER A 31 19.92 -10.78 16.44
CA SER A 31 18.75 -10.73 17.32
C SER A 31 17.46 -10.27 16.61
N SER A 32 16.46 -11.16 16.60
CA SER A 32 15.05 -10.97 16.19
C SER A 32 14.73 -10.64 14.72
N GLN A 33 13.86 -11.49 14.14
CA GLN A 33 13.27 -11.26 12.82
C GLN A 33 12.17 -10.18 12.91
N PRO A 34 12.12 -9.23 11.97
CA PRO A 34 11.10 -8.20 11.99
C PRO A 34 9.70 -8.71 11.65
N VAL A 35 8.70 -8.10 12.30
CA VAL A 35 7.29 -8.46 12.17
C VAL A 35 6.51 -7.27 11.63
N PHE A 36 5.77 -7.50 10.54
CA PHE A 36 4.87 -6.52 9.95
C PHE A 36 3.41 -6.90 10.25
N PHE A 37 2.68 -6.01 10.91
CA PHE A 37 1.23 -6.12 11.11
C PHE A 37 0.52 -5.26 10.08
N ILE A 38 -0.39 -5.87 9.31
CA ILE A 38 -1.27 -5.17 8.37
C ILE A 38 -2.69 -5.28 8.93
N LEU A 39 -3.29 -4.12 9.24
CA LEU A 39 -4.65 -4.02 9.76
C LEU A 39 -5.53 -3.45 8.65
N GLU A 40 -6.26 -4.32 7.96
CA GLU A 40 -7.31 -3.93 7.02
C GLU A 40 -8.55 -3.44 7.78
N GLU A 41 -9.27 -2.47 7.21
CA GLU A 41 -10.41 -1.81 7.86
C GLU A 41 -10.02 -1.26 9.26
N PHE A 42 -8.89 -0.55 9.33
CA PHE A 42 -8.29 -0.06 10.58
C PHE A 42 -9.27 0.67 11.49
N ASP A 43 -10.19 1.44 10.91
CA ASP A 43 -11.21 2.17 11.65
C ASP A 43 -12.14 1.27 12.47
N LEU A 44 -12.40 0.02 12.05
CA LEU A 44 -13.18 -0.92 12.86
C LEU A 44 -12.51 -1.21 14.20
N PHE A 45 -11.17 -1.35 14.22
CA PHE A 45 -10.40 -1.54 15.45
C PHE A 45 -10.47 -0.34 16.39
N ALA A 46 -10.66 0.87 15.86
CA ALA A 46 -10.86 2.08 16.66
C ALA A 46 -12.26 2.14 17.30
N HIS A 47 -13.27 1.43 16.78
CA HIS A 47 -14.60 1.38 17.40
C HIS A 47 -14.70 0.35 18.53
N HIS A 48 -13.73 -0.55 18.67
CA HIS A 48 -13.71 -1.49 19.78
C HIS A 48 -13.46 -0.78 21.11
N LYS A 49 -14.22 -1.19 22.13
CA LYS A 49 -14.10 -0.67 23.50
C LYS A 49 -12.64 -0.76 23.97
N ASN A 50 -12.07 0.34 24.45
CA ASN A 50 -10.71 0.47 24.98
C ASN A 50 -9.57 0.20 23.97
N GLN A 51 -9.87 0.05 22.67
CA GLN A 51 -8.88 -0.07 21.57
C GLN A 51 -7.66 -0.97 21.87
N THR A 52 -7.86 -2.06 22.62
CA THR A 52 -6.76 -2.77 23.30
C THR A 52 -5.74 -3.36 22.33
N LEU A 53 -6.19 -3.83 21.16
CA LEU A 53 -5.29 -4.30 20.11
C LEU A 53 -4.38 -3.16 19.60
N LEU A 54 -4.95 -2.01 19.29
CA LEU A 54 -4.22 -0.84 18.79
C LEU A 54 -3.24 -0.33 19.84
N TYR A 55 -3.69 -0.25 21.10
CA TYR A 55 -2.83 0.09 22.23
C TYR A 55 -1.61 -0.82 22.30
N ASN A 56 -1.81 -2.15 22.33
CA ASN A 56 -0.71 -3.11 22.47
C ASN A 56 0.24 -3.09 21.29
N LEU A 57 -0.27 -3.04 20.06
CA LEU A 57 0.56 -3.02 18.85
C LEU A 57 1.38 -1.73 18.75
N LEU A 58 0.77 -0.58 19.04
CA LEU A 58 1.46 0.71 19.02
C LEU A 58 2.49 0.80 20.15
N ASP A 59 2.17 0.33 21.35
CA ASP A 59 3.11 0.33 22.49
C ASP A 59 4.34 -0.56 22.21
N VAL A 60 4.13 -1.77 21.68
CA VAL A 60 5.23 -2.66 21.27
C VAL A 60 6.08 -2.02 20.17
N SER A 61 5.46 -1.37 19.19
CA SER A 61 6.18 -0.69 18.10
C SER A 61 7.08 0.46 18.61
N GLN A 62 6.73 1.09 19.74
CA GLN A 62 7.52 2.14 20.36
C GLN A 62 8.61 1.63 21.30
N SER A 63 8.41 0.46 21.93
CA SER A 63 9.31 -0.09 22.94
C SER A 63 10.71 -0.45 22.42
N ALA A 64 10.92 -0.51 21.09
CA ALA A 64 12.16 -0.87 20.41
C ALA A 64 12.75 -2.25 20.79
N GLN A 65 12.02 -3.06 21.56
CA GLN A 65 12.48 -4.39 22.01
C GLN A 65 12.46 -5.43 20.87
N ALA A 66 11.54 -5.27 19.91
CA ALA A 66 11.47 -6.07 18.70
C ALA A 66 11.22 -5.15 17.50
N PRO A 67 11.83 -5.42 16.33
CA PRO A 67 11.58 -4.62 15.14
C PRO A 67 10.18 -4.91 14.59
N VAL A 68 9.20 -4.11 15.01
CA VAL A 68 7.78 -4.23 14.66
C VAL A 68 7.32 -3.00 13.88
N ALA A 69 6.60 -3.24 12.78
CA ALA A 69 5.92 -2.20 12.02
C ALA A 69 4.43 -2.50 11.93
N VAL A 70 3.58 -1.49 12.16
CA VAL A 70 2.13 -1.60 12.09
C VAL A 70 1.62 -0.69 10.97
N VAL A 71 0.92 -1.27 10.00
CA VAL A 71 0.33 -0.56 8.86
C VAL A 71 -1.19 -0.69 8.95
N GLY A 72 -1.87 0.43 9.21
CA GLY A 72 -3.33 0.51 9.18
C GLY A 72 -3.82 0.97 7.81
N LEU A 73 -4.75 0.22 7.21
CA LEU A 73 -5.42 0.57 5.97
C LEU A 73 -6.88 0.90 6.25
N THR A 74 -7.33 2.08 5.82
CA THR A 74 -8.73 2.50 5.94
C THR A 74 -9.10 3.46 4.82
N CYS A 75 -10.39 3.52 4.49
CA CYS A 75 -10.97 4.54 3.62
C CYS A 75 -11.41 5.80 4.38
N ARG A 76 -11.45 5.76 5.72
CA ARG A 76 -11.86 6.90 6.55
C ARG A 76 -10.73 7.91 6.70
N LEU A 77 -11.00 9.15 6.28
CA LEU A 77 -10.06 10.27 6.39
C LEU A 77 -9.95 10.78 7.84
N ASP A 78 -11.02 10.62 8.63
CA ASP A 78 -11.17 11.07 10.02
C ASP A 78 -10.70 10.03 11.06
N VAL A 79 -9.99 8.98 10.61
CA VAL A 79 -9.64 7.84 11.48
C VAL A 79 -8.79 8.22 12.70
N LEU A 80 -7.97 9.28 12.61
CA LEU A 80 -7.17 9.78 13.73
C LEU A 80 -8.01 10.44 14.83
N GLU A 81 -9.26 10.80 14.54
CA GLU A 81 -10.21 11.33 15.53
C GLU A 81 -10.90 10.21 16.31
N LEU A 82 -10.95 9.00 15.74
CA LEU A 82 -11.49 7.81 16.41
C LEU A 82 -10.53 7.26 17.45
N LEU A 83 -9.23 7.52 17.33
CA LEU A 83 -8.23 7.02 18.28
C LEU A 83 -8.37 7.71 19.64
N GLU A 84 -8.41 6.91 20.70
CA GLU A 84 -8.36 7.40 22.07
C GLU A 84 -7.01 8.11 22.34
N LYS A 85 -6.98 8.97 23.37
CA LYS A 85 -5.83 9.86 23.63
C LYS A 85 -4.52 9.09 23.86
N CYS A 86 -4.60 7.88 24.43
CA CYS A 86 -3.46 7.04 24.78
C CYS A 86 -2.82 6.37 23.56
N GLU A 87 -3.61 6.08 22.54
CA GLU A 87 -3.26 5.43 21.28
C GLU A 87 -2.76 6.50 20.33
N LYS A 88 -3.44 7.65 20.28
CA LYS A 88 -3.05 8.82 19.48
C LYS A 88 -1.68 9.37 19.86
N SER A 89 -1.30 9.34 21.14
CA SER A 89 0.05 9.75 21.57
C SER A 89 1.14 8.76 21.13
N ARG A 90 0.76 7.49 20.95
CA ARG A 90 1.68 6.41 20.54
C ARG A 90 1.79 6.25 19.03
N PHE A 91 0.83 6.80 18.30
CA PHE A 91 0.89 6.88 16.85
C PHE A 91 2.08 7.74 16.40
N SER A 92 2.81 7.31 15.36
CA SER A 92 3.97 8.05 14.85
C SER A 92 3.61 9.33 14.09
N HIS A 93 2.32 9.71 14.05
CA HIS A 93 1.79 10.86 13.31
C HIS A 93 2.10 10.82 11.80
N ARG A 94 2.37 9.62 11.26
CA ARG A 94 2.62 9.40 9.84
C ARG A 94 1.35 8.85 9.20
N GLN A 95 0.65 9.69 8.45
CA GLN A 95 -0.51 9.30 7.66
C GLN A 95 -0.22 9.61 6.19
N SER A 96 -0.41 8.62 5.33
CA SER A 96 -0.31 8.77 3.87
C SER A 96 -1.68 8.65 3.26
N HIS A 97 -2.14 9.71 2.60
CA HIS A 97 -3.39 9.67 1.86
C HIS A 97 -3.13 9.19 0.44
N LEU A 98 -3.64 8.01 0.11
CA LEU A 98 -3.63 7.48 -1.25
C LEU A 98 -4.79 8.12 -2.03
N LEU A 99 -4.58 9.36 -2.46
CA LEU A 99 -5.50 10.01 -3.38
C LEU A 99 -5.05 9.66 -4.80
N SER A 100 -5.86 8.89 -5.52
CA SER A 100 -5.61 8.61 -6.92
C SER A 100 -5.87 9.88 -7.74
N SER A 101 -4.82 10.68 -7.95
CA SER A 101 -4.83 11.84 -8.85
C SER A 101 -4.29 11.48 -10.23
N LEU A 102 -4.73 10.33 -10.76
CA LEU A 102 -4.32 9.91 -12.09
C LEU A 102 -4.94 10.82 -13.15
N THR A 103 -4.09 11.49 -13.92
CA THR A 103 -4.54 12.12 -15.17
C THR A 103 -5.10 11.06 -16.11
N PHE A 104 -5.99 11.45 -17.03
CA PHE A 104 -6.53 10.52 -18.04
C PHE A 104 -5.43 9.74 -18.78
N ARG A 105 -4.30 10.40 -19.06
CA ARG A 105 -3.13 9.75 -19.68
C ARG A 105 -2.55 8.67 -18.77
N GLN A 106 -2.29 8.97 -17.50
CA GLN A 106 -1.75 8.01 -16.53
C GLN A 106 -2.71 6.84 -16.30
N TYR A 107 -4.02 7.13 -16.17
CA TYR A 107 -5.04 6.09 -16.07
C TYR A 107 -5.02 5.17 -17.28
N ARG A 108 -5.04 5.73 -18.50
CA ARG A 108 -4.94 4.94 -19.73
C ARG A 108 -3.65 4.11 -19.80
N ASP A 109 -2.53 4.70 -19.40
CA ASP A 109 -1.23 4.01 -19.46
C ASP A 109 -1.16 2.87 -18.41
N ALA A 110 -1.78 3.03 -17.23
CA ALA A 110 -1.97 1.96 -16.25
C ALA A 110 -2.82 0.82 -16.81
N PHE A 111 -3.96 1.14 -17.44
CA PHE A 111 -4.81 0.13 -18.10
C PHE A 111 -4.08 -0.60 -19.22
N ARG A 112 -3.24 0.09 -19.99
CA ARG A 112 -2.41 -0.56 -21.01
C ARG A 112 -1.44 -1.54 -20.40
N SER A 113 -0.79 -1.18 -19.29
CA SER A 113 0.10 -2.08 -18.57
C SER A 113 -0.62 -3.35 -18.10
N GLU A 114 -1.82 -3.21 -17.52
CA GLU A 114 -2.60 -4.35 -17.05
C GLU A 114 -3.16 -5.23 -18.20
N LEU A 115 -3.45 -4.63 -19.35
CA LEU A 115 -3.89 -5.37 -20.54
C LEU A 115 -2.74 -5.98 -21.34
N THR A 116 -1.48 -5.61 -21.04
CA THR A 116 -0.31 -6.17 -21.74
C THR A 116 -0.03 -7.56 -21.20
N LEU A 117 0.00 -8.55 -22.09
CA LEU A 117 0.34 -9.92 -21.75
C LEU A 117 1.84 -10.05 -21.51
N GLN A 118 2.22 -10.79 -20.47
CA GLN A 118 3.61 -11.06 -20.11
C GLN A 118 4.29 -12.02 -21.10
N ASP A 119 5.62 -12.01 -21.09
CA ASP A 119 6.44 -12.83 -22.01
C ASP A 119 6.32 -14.34 -21.75
N ASP A 120 5.83 -14.75 -20.58
CA ASP A 120 5.59 -16.14 -20.20
C ASP A 120 4.23 -16.68 -20.69
N PHE A 121 3.49 -15.88 -21.47
CA PHE A 121 2.19 -16.29 -21.99
C PHE A 121 2.30 -17.49 -22.97
N PRO A 122 1.45 -18.52 -22.87
CA PRO A 122 1.60 -19.78 -23.62
C PRO A 122 1.63 -19.64 -25.14
N ASP A 123 0.91 -18.67 -25.71
CA ASP A 123 0.91 -18.39 -27.15
C ASP A 123 1.62 -17.07 -27.46
N SER A 124 2.90 -17.19 -27.82
CA SER A 124 3.76 -16.05 -28.13
C SER A 124 3.31 -15.24 -29.35
N LYS A 125 2.65 -15.88 -30.33
CA LYS A 125 2.15 -15.16 -31.52
C LYS A 125 0.94 -14.32 -31.16
N PHE A 126 -0.01 -14.92 -30.46
CA PHE A 126 -1.19 -14.21 -29.98
C PHE A 126 -0.81 -13.08 -29.02
N SER A 127 0.13 -13.30 -28.10
CA SER A 127 0.53 -12.25 -27.14
C SER A 127 1.18 -11.05 -27.84
N GLN A 128 1.98 -11.28 -28.88
CA GLN A 128 2.56 -10.21 -29.69
C GLN A 128 1.48 -9.44 -30.46
N GLU A 129 0.55 -10.12 -31.14
CA GLU A 129 -0.55 -9.50 -31.88
C GLU A 129 -1.47 -8.68 -30.96
N TRP A 130 -1.81 -9.23 -29.79
CA TRP A 130 -2.61 -8.56 -28.78
C TRP A 130 -1.91 -7.31 -28.21
N ASN A 131 -0.65 -7.44 -27.79
CA ASN A 131 0.11 -6.33 -27.22
C ASN A 131 0.31 -5.19 -28.23
N LEU A 132 0.48 -5.52 -29.52
CA LEU A 132 0.47 -4.52 -30.59
C LEU A 132 -0.85 -3.75 -30.62
N CYS A 133 -2.00 -4.42 -30.57
CA CYS A 133 -3.33 -3.77 -30.54
C CYS A 133 -3.50 -2.84 -29.32
N VAL A 134 -3.08 -3.28 -28.13
CA VAL A 134 -3.16 -2.47 -26.89
C VAL A 134 -2.29 -1.20 -26.97
N SER A 135 -1.17 -1.28 -27.69
CA SER A 135 -0.22 -0.16 -27.86
C SER A 135 -0.70 0.90 -28.87
N VAL A 136 -1.64 0.57 -29.78
CA VAL A 136 -2.08 1.49 -30.84
C VAL A 136 -2.66 2.76 -30.25
N ARG A 137 -2.06 3.89 -30.61
CA ARG A 137 -2.64 5.20 -30.37
C ARG A 137 -3.70 5.41 -31.44
N HIS A 138 -4.98 5.25 -31.10
CA HIS A 138 -6.02 5.89 -31.90
C HIS A 138 -5.81 7.40 -31.76
N THR A 139 -5.03 7.98 -32.69
CA THR A 139 -5.10 9.39 -33.01
C THR A 139 -6.50 9.61 -33.57
N ALA A 140 -7.43 10.01 -32.70
CA ALA A 140 -8.66 10.61 -33.14
C ALA A 140 -8.31 11.97 -33.76
N SER A 141 -7.85 11.96 -35.01
CA SER A 141 -8.03 13.09 -35.91
C SER A 141 -9.52 13.14 -36.24
N ARG A 142 -10.29 13.85 -35.43
CA ARG A 142 -11.63 14.28 -35.81
C ARG A 142 -11.69 15.80 -35.66
N THR A 143 -11.61 16.41 -36.85
CA THR A 143 -12.25 17.64 -37.32
C THR A 143 -13.34 18.22 -36.44
#